data_AF-A0A925V539-F1
#
_entry.id   AF-A0A925V539-F1
#
_cell.length_a   1.000
_cell.length_b   1.000
_cell.length_c   1.000
_cell.angle_alpha   90.00
_cell.angle_beta   90.00
_cell.angle_gamma   90.00
#
_symmetry.space_group_name_H-M   'P 1'
#
loop_
_entity.id
_entity.type
_entity.pdbx_description
1 polymer ?
#
loop_
_entity_poly.entity_id
_entity_poly.type
_entity_poly.pdbx_seq_one_letter_code
_entity_poly.pdbx_strand_id
1 'polypeptide(L)'
;MLLLTTLLALAPPAASPPTGTEPTAGPTASTPGAEPLPVIDARLSVDYEPPFPSDSLQLSEVLQLALRDNIDLRSNAIDVEITEANVLTALGAFDVILTAGVTASVSKSPQRGSQITLATGQRQIGVNVGFSRKLETGGTIGLRLDISRAQTDQPLNIGNANAATTELSTYRIAPTLTLNHPLLRGAGIKVNRAEIDKAKLGGNQGESTRILTAQNLVRDIVSAYWDVLFAHRDLQNKRNSVELARRQLERTQALVSAGRLSPVDAKAVEQSLATRESDTITAENTLLDRSLTLRTAMGQNFDDAKTYGVLPTTDPTVRPRTVNVADEVDRALEQNPQLRQLQFAIASGRIDEMVAANQRLPQLDFDATFSPQGRSVDRNGSAAAGDPGSEGNWGEAFRNFFNDGDQIRENGLLADWSLNGSLSLTWDVQNRGAKGRHQNAKLQIRKAEVNLERARQTVAAGVIRAANSLRTAGKVMDVAEISVELAKENLAAEQARFEVGRSTNYDVLLRLDELDKAQASALSAQINYLKALGQLQAFSGEILPAYGLDVP
;
A
#
# COMPACT_ATOMS: atom_id res chain seq x y z
N MET A 1 -65.46 -30.83 16.48
CA MET A 1 -65.09 -32.24 16.72
C MET A 1 -64.08 -32.23 17.86
N LEU A 2 -64.49 -32.52 19.11
CA LEU A 2 -64.69 -33.87 19.70
C LEU A 2 -63.37 -34.67 19.65
N LEU A 3 -62.76 -35.25 20.69
CA LEU A 3 -63.10 -35.68 22.07
C LEU A 3 -61.76 -35.87 22.82
N LEU A 4 -61.55 -35.59 24.11
CA LEU A 4 -62.15 -36.10 25.37
C LEU A 4 -61.60 -37.47 25.84
N THR A 5 -60.99 -37.49 27.04
CA THR A 5 -61.02 -38.56 28.09
C THR A 5 -60.24 -38.03 29.30
N THR A 6 -60.80 -37.36 30.32
CA THR A 6 -61.54 -37.84 31.52
C THR A 6 -61.03 -39.10 32.22
N LEU A 7 -60.57 -38.94 33.47
CA LEU A 7 -61.03 -39.77 34.59
C LEU A 7 -61.06 -38.94 35.89
N LEU A 8 -62.10 -39.22 36.69
CA LEU A 8 -62.68 -38.45 37.78
C LEU A 8 -62.75 -39.37 39.02
N ALA A 9 -62.50 -38.83 40.23
CA ALA A 9 -63.01 -39.27 41.55
C ALA A 9 -62.17 -38.54 42.64
N LEU A 10 -62.65 -38.01 43.76
CA LEU A 10 -63.89 -38.15 44.52
C LEU A 10 -63.95 -36.99 45.55
N ALA A 11 -65.12 -36.41 45.80
CA ALA A 11 -65.48 -35.58 46.99
C ALA A 11 -66.49 -36.39 47.84
N PRO A 12 -67.15 -35.92 48.95
CA PRO A 12 -67.16 -34.63 49.70
C PRO A 12 -67.29 -34.89 51.26
N PRO A 13 -68.03 -34.16 52.15
CA PRO A 13 -68.50 -32.76 52.21
C PRO A 13 -68.31 -31.99 53.58
N ALA A 14 -68.40 -30.66 53.49
CA ALA A 14 -69.06 -29.62 54.34
C ALA A 14 -69.18 -29.69 55.89
N ALA A 15 -68.89 -28.54 56.53
CA ALA A 15 -69.67 -27.95 57.66
C ALA A 15 -69.40 -26.43 57.81
N SER A 16 -70.41 -25.65 58.21
CA SER A 16 -70.44 -24.17 58.29
C SER A 16 -70.61 -23.66 59.76
N PRO A 17 -70.91 -22.36 60.04
CA PRO A 17 -70.21 -21.40 60.93
C PRO A 17 -70.82 -21.27 62.36
N PRO A 18 -70.48 -20.28 63.25
CA PRO A 18 -71.17 -18.96 63.22
C PRO A 18 -70.47 -17.71 63.88
N THR A 19 -71.03 -16.51 63.58
CA THR A 19 -71.27 -15.28 64.42
C THR A 19 -70.14 -14.58 65.21
N GLY A 20 -69.79 -13.32 64.92
CA GLY A 20 -70.36 -12.05 65.46
C GLY A 20 -69.19 -11.25 66.09
N THR A 21 -69.02 -9.93 66.11
CA THR A 21 -69.86 -8.72 66.11
C THR A 21 -68.97 -7.49 65.83
N GLU A 22 -69.42 -6.50 65.06
CA GLU A 22 -68.91 -5.10 65.11
C GLU A 22 -69.36 -4.42 66.43
N PRO A 23 -68.70 -3.31 66.88
CA PRO A 23 -69.24 -2.00 66.51
C PRO A 23 -68.23 -0.81 66.43
N THR A 24 -68.57 0.12 65.53
CA THR A 24 -68.51 1.60 65.63
C THR A 24 -67.20 2.40 65.57
N ALA A 25 -67.32 3.54 64.88
CA ALA A 25 -66.29 4.42 64.35
C ALA A 25 -66.15 5.77 65.08
N GLY A 26 -65.00 6.43 64.85
CA GLY A 26 -64.77 7.89 64.88
C GLY A 26 -63.40 8.31 65.46
N PRO A 27 -62.82 9.48 65.12
CA PRO A 27 -62.64 10.10 63.79
C PRO A 27 -61.17 10.57 63.51
N THR A 28 -60.91 10.92 62.23
CA THR A 28 -59.91 11.88 61.70
C THR A 28 -58.39 11.68 61.91
N ALA A 29 -57.68 11.43 60.80
CA ALA A 29 -56.64 12.34 60.27
C ALA A 29 -56.27 11.94 58.83
N SER A 30 -56.61 12.79 57.86
CA SER A 30 -56.17 12.68 56.47
C SER A 30 -54.71 13.11 56.36
N THR A 31 -53.81 12.16 56.09
CA THR A 31 -52.44 12.46 55.63
C THR A 31 -52.47 12.65 54.11
N PRO A 32 -51.88 13.71 53.54
CA PRO A 32 -51.78 13.88 52.10
C PRO A 32 -50.92 12.78 51.45
N GLY A 33 -51.22 12.48 50.20
CA GLY A 33 -50.83 11.27 49.49
C GLY A 33 -49.34 10.97 49.42
N ALA A 34 -49.00 9.70 49.61
CA ALA A 34 -47.80 9.11 49.06
C ALA A 34 -48.14 8.63 47.64
N GLU A 35 -47.85 9.46 46.64
CA GLU A 35 -47.71 8.96 45.27
C GLU A 35 -46.64 7.85 45.27
N PRO A 36 -46.89 6.67 44.69
CA PRO A 36 -45.82 5.72 44.43
C PRO A 36 -44.83 6.37 43.45
N LEU A 37 -43.57 6.47 43.88
CA LEU A 37 -42.52 7.10 43.09
C LEU A 37 -42.30 6.37 41.75
N PRO A 38 -41.97 7.10 40.68
CA PRO A 38 -41.71 6.51 39.38
C PRO A 38 -40.46 5.61 39.46
N VAL A 39 -40.58 4.39 38.94
CA VAL A 39 -39.45 3.51 38.63
C VAL A 39 -38.51 4.29 37.71
N ILE A 40 -37.25 4.43 38.10
CA ILE A 40 -36.23 5.14 37.32
C ILE A 40 -35.93 4.28 36.08
N ASP A 41 -36.67 4.53 35.01
CA ASP A 41 -36.39 3.97 33.70
C ASP A 41 -35.11 4.63 33.17
N ALA A 42 -34.07 3.85 32.92
CA ALA A 42 -32.72 4.28 32.55
C ALA A 42 -32.63 4.81 31.10
N ARG A 43 -33.60 5.63 30.68
CA ARG A 43 -33.73 6.20 29.33
C ARG A 43 -33.93 7.71 29.36
N LEU A 44 -33.21 8.42 30.22
CA LEU A 44 -33.16 9.89 30.17
C LEU A 44 -32.37 10.34 28.93
N SER A 45 -33.17 10.67 27.90
CA SER A 45 -32.99 11.50 26.70
C SER A 45 -31.67 11.44 25.90
N VAL A 46 -31.88 11.09 24.63
CA VAL A 46 -30.98 11.00 23.47
C VAL A 46 -30.61 12.39 22.90
N ASP A 47 -31.04 13.48 23.53
CA ASP A 47 -31.07 14.82 22.92
C ASP A 47 -29.95 15.76 23.40
N TYR A 48 -28.73 15.26 23.58
CA TYR A 48 -27.59 16.15 23.80
C TYR A 48 -26.87 16.48 22.49
N GLU A 49 -27.01 17.73 22.05
CA GLU A 49 -26.18 18.28 20.98
C GLU A 49 -24.88 18.84 21.59
N PRO A 50 -23.70 18.29 21.23
CA PRO A 50 -22.43 18.80 21.74
C PRO A 50 -22.21 20.27 21.33
N PRO A 51 -21.37 21.03 22.06
CA PRO A 51 -21.15 22.46 21.83
C PRO A 51 -20.37 22.76 20.54
N PHE A 52 -20.01 21.73 19.78
CA PHE A 52 -19.31 21.78 18.52
C PHE A 52 -20.12 21.06 17.43
N PRO A 53 -20.15 21.58 16.19
CA PRO A 53 -20.83 20.91 15.09
C PRO A 53 -20.34 19.47 14.93
N SER A 54 -21.28 18.53 14.88
CA SER A 54 -21.00 17.09 14.86
C SER A 54 -21.87 16.35 13.85
N ASP A 55 -21.30 15.34 13.18
CA ASP A 55 -22.03 14.46 12.25
C ASP A 55 -22.21 13.07 12.88
N SER A 56 -23.35 12.44 12.62
CA SER A 56 -23.58 11.05 12.99
C SER A 56 -22.94 10.10 11.98
N LEU A 57 -22.00 9.25 12.40
CA LEU A 57 -21.27 8.35 11.49
C LEU A 57 -21.28 6.89 11.97
N GLN A 58 -21.54 5.98 11.02
CA GLN A 58 -21.39 4.54 11.22
C GLN A 58 -19.97 4.08 10.87
N LEU A 59 -19.53 2.97 11.47
CA LEU A 59 -18.19 2.42 11.25
C LEU A 59 -17.97 2.04 9.77
N SER A 60 -18.97 1.44 9.13
CA SER A 60 -18.91 1.08 7.70
C SER A 60 -18.71 2.29 6.80
N GLU A 61 -19.44 3.38 7.06
CA GLU A 61 -19.34 4.64 6.32
C GLU A 61 -17.96 5.29 6.53
N VAL A 62 -17.47 5.31 7.77
CA VAL A 62 -16.13 5.80 8.12
C VAL A 62 -15.04 5.05 7.36
N LEU A 63 -15.13 3.72 7.31
CA LEU A 63 -14.16 2.88 6.63
C LEU A 63 -14.18 3.07 5.11
N GLN A 64 -15.37 3.16 4.50
CA GLN A 64 -15.51 3.42 3.05
C GLN A 64 -14.98 4.80 2.68
N LEU A 65 -15.33 5.84 3.46
CA LEU A 65 -14.88 7.20 3.20
C LEU A 65 -13.36 7.30 3.33
N ALA A 66 -12.79 6.68 4.36
CA ALA A 66 -11.35 6.69 4.56
C ALA A 66 -10.61 5.91 3.47
N LEU A 67 -11.07 4.74 3.06
CA LEU A 67 -10.41 4.00 1.97
C LEU A 67 -10.41 4.82 0.67
N ARG A 68 -11.51 5.53 0.37
CA ARG A 68 -11.62 6.35 -0.84
C ARG A 68 -10.76 7.61 -0.80
N ASP A 69 -10.79 8.34 0.32
CA ASP A 69 -10.29 9.71 0.39
C ASP A 69 -8.91 9.83 1.05
N ASN A 70 -8.42 8.78 1.72
CA ASN A 70 -7.14 8.83 2.43
C ASN A 70 -5.96 9.06 1.47
N ILE A 71 -5.16 10.08 1.79
CA ILE A 71 -4.06 10.56 0.95
C ILE A 71 -2.93 9.53 0.85
N ASP A 72 -2.66 8.77 1.93
CA ASP A 72 -1.61 7.75 1.92
C ASP A 72 -1.97 6.60 0.99
N LEU A 73 -3.24 6.16 0.96
CA LEU A 73 -3.67 5.13 0.02
C LEU A 73 -3.62 5.60 -1.43
N ARG A 74 -4.01 6.84 -1.69
CA ARG A 74 -3.86 7.45 -3.02
C ARG A 74 -2.39 7.53 -3.44
N SER A 75 -1.49 7.87 -2.52
CA SER A 75 -0.05 7.86 -2.78
C SER A 75 0.44 6.45 -3.12
N ASN A 76 0.02 5.42 -2.36
CA ASN A 76 0.42 4.04 -2.63
C ASN A 76 -0.16 3.52 -3.96
N ALA A 77 -1.35 3.94 -4.37
CA ALA A 77 -1.92 3.61 -5.68
C ALA A 77 -1.06 4.18 -6.81
N ILE A 78 -0.61 5.44 -6.69
CA ILE A 78 0.33 6.06 -7.63
C ILE A 78 1.67 5.33 -7.61
N ASP A 79 2.17 4.89 -6.44
CA ASP A 79 3.40 4.09 -6.36
C ASP A 79 3.27 2.77 -7.13
N VAL A 80 2.10 2.12 -7.09
CA VAL A 80 1.82 0.93 -7.91
C VAL A 80 1.87 1.28 -9.40
N GLU A 81 1.22 2.36 -9.84
CA GLU A 81 1.30 2.83 -11.24
C GLU A 81 2.75 3.13 -11.67
N ILE A 82 3.57 3.73 -10.79
CA ILE A 82 5.00 3.94 -11.02
C ILE A 82 5.72 2.59 -11.20
N THR A 83 5.43 1.59 -10.38
CA THR A 83 6.04 0.27 -10.53
C THR A 83 5.62 -0.44 -11.82
N GLU A 84 4.39 -0.23 -12.29
CA GLU A 84 3.94 -0.71 -13.61
C GLU A 84 4.66 0.02 -14.76
N ALA A 85 4.83 1.34 -14.65
CA ALA A 85 5.60 2.14 -15.60
C ALA A 85 7.09 1.74 -15.64
N ASN A 86 7.64 1.25 -14.53
CA ASN A 86 9.00 0.69 -14.50
C ASN A 86 9.12 -0.60 -15.32
N VAL A 87 8.04 -1.39 -15.47
CA VAL A 87 8.01 -2.54 -16.39
C VAL A 87 8.12 -2.07 -17.83
N LEU A 88 7.41 -1.00 -18.20
CA LEU A 88 7.51 -0.38 -19.52
C LEU A 88 8.92 0.15 -19.78
N THR A 89 9.55 0.78 -18.77
CA THR A 89 10.93 1.25 -18.85
C THR A 89 11.92 0.09 -19.07
N ALA A 90 11.71 -1.05 -18.39
CA ALA A 90 12.52 -2.25 -18.59
C ALA A 90 12.33 -2.88 -19.99
N LEU A 91 11.12 -2.79 -20.56
CA LEU A 91 10.85 -3.21 -21.94
C LEU A 91 11.58 -2.31 -22.96
N GLY A 92 11.74 -1.02 -22.65
CA GLY A 92 12.45 -0.06 -23.49
C GLY A 92 13.91 -0.42 -23.80
N ALA A 93 14.53 -1.32 -23.00
CA ALA A 93 15.86 -1.87 -23.30
C ALA A 93 15.91 -2.68 -24.62
N PHE A 94 14.75 -3.05 -25.18
CA PHE A 94 14.61 -3.81 -26.43
C PHE A 94 13.94 -3.00 -27.55
N ASP A 95 13.80 -1.68 -27.37
CA ASP A 95 13.21 -0.80 -28.37
C ASP A 95 14.08 -0.71 -29.63
N VAL A 96 13.44 -0.34 -30.74
CA VAL A 96 14.12 -0.04 -32.00
C VAL A 96 14.63 1.39 -31.94
N ILE A 97 15.95 1.56 -32.00
CA ILE A 97 16.61 2.86 -32.01
C ILE A 97 16.81 3.29 -33.46
N LEU A 98 16.23 4.44 -33.82
CA LEU A 98 16.55 5.14 -35.07
C LEU A 98 17.70 6.11 -34.83
N THR A 99 18.75 5.98 -35.63
CA THR A 99 19.90 6.90 -35.68
C THR A 99 19.92 7.57 -37.04
N ALA A 100 20.13 8.88 -37.06
CA ALA A 100 20.35 9.63 -38.28
C ALA A 100 21.50 10.60 -38.06
N GLY A 101 22.42 10.69 -39.01
CA GLY A 101 23.61 11.51 -38.89
C GLY A 101 24.05 12.09 -40.22
N VAL A 102 24.64 13.27 -40.17
CA VAL A 102 25.35 13.88 -41.28
C VAL A 102 26.78 14.10 -40.84
N THR A 103 27.74 13.60 -41.61
CA THR A 103 29.16 13.74 -41.37
C THR A 103 29.79 14.51 -42.52
N ALA A 104 30.65 15.47 -42.21
CA ALA A 104 31.46 16.17 -43.20
C ALA A 104 32.89 16.22 -42.69
N SER A 105 33.84 15.79 -43.51
CA SER A 105 35.26 15.73 -43.15
C SER A 105 36.12 16.22 -44.29
N VAL A 106 37.15 16.99 -43.95
CA VAL A 106 38.20 17.41 -44.88
C VAL A 106 39.54 17.00 -44.29
N SER A 107 40.32 16.25 -45.06
CA SER A 107 41.69 15.90 -44.74
C SER A 107 42.61 16.40 -45.84
N LYS A 108 43.81 16.86 -45.44
CA LYS A 108 44.87 17.26 -46.35
C LYS A 108 46.15 16.57 -45.90
N SER A 109 46.73 15.80 -46.80
CA SER A 109 47.93 15.00 -46.55
C SER A 109 48.96 15.39 -47.61
N PRO A 110 49.64 16.54 -47.46
CA PRO A 110 50.64 16.99 -48.42
C PRO A 110 51.79 15.99 -48.46
N GLN A 111 52.32 15.76 -49.67
CA GLN A 111 53.47 14.89 -49.87
C GLN A 111 54.70 15.47 -49.14
N ARG A 112 55.39 14.63 -48.36
CA ARG A 112 56.63 14.97 -47.68
C ARG A 112 57.74 14.04 -48.16
N GLY A 113 58.79 14.61 -48.77
CA GLY A 113 59.90 13.84 -49.34
C GLY A 113 59.54 13.10 -50.64
N SER A 114 60.30 12.06 -50.97
CA SER A 114 60.20 11.27 -52.21
C SER A 114 59.21 10.09 -52.16
N GLN A 115 58.25 10.12 -51.23
CA GLN A 115 57.22 9.07 -51.13
C GLN A 115 56.27 9.12 -52.34
N ILE A 116 55.87 7.96 -52.86
CA ILE A 116 54.79 7.85 -53.85
C ILE A 116 53.48 8.21 -53.14
N THR A 117 52.89 9.35 -53.51
CA THR A 117 51.64 9.86 -52.92
C THR A 117 50.47 9.62 -53.88
N LEU A 118 49.50 8.82 -53.44
CA LEU A 118 48.32 8.43 -54.22
C LEU A 118 47.08 9.31 -53.97
N ALA A 119 47.12 10.17 -52.94
CA ALA A 119 46.10 11.17 -52.62
C ALA A 119 46.72 12.29 -51.76
N THR A 120 46.46 13.56 -52.09
CA THR A 120 47.00 14.73 -51.36
C THR A 120 45.94 15.45 -50.52
N GLY A 121 44.66 15.15 -50.78
CA GLY A 121 43.52 15.68 -50.03
C GLY A 121 42.28 14.82 -50.23
N GLN A 122 41.38 14.83 -49.24
CA GLN A 122 40.09 14.17 -49.32
C GLN A 122 39.02 15.04 -48.66
N ARG A 123 37.89 15.20 -49.33
CA ARG A 123 36.69 15.87 -48.81
C ARG A 123 35.56 14.86 -48.86
N GLN A 124 34.87 14.63 -47.76
CA GLN A 124 33.79 13.66 -47.71
C GLN A 124 32.58 14.27 -47.02
N ILE A 125 31.41 14.05 -47.60
CA ILE A 125 30.12 14.28 -46.97
C ILE A 125 29.35 12.97 -46.97
N GLY A 126 28.76 12.63 -45.83
CA GLY A 126 28.01 11.40 -45.63
C GLY A 126 26.73 11.64 -44.87
N VAL A 127 25.69 10.92 -45.24
CA VAL A 127 24.44 10.78 -44.48
C VAL A 127 24.32 9.32 -44.09
N ASN A 128 24.00 9.06 -42.83
CA ASN A 128 23.68 7.72 -42.37
C ASN A 128 22.30 7.70 -41.72
N VAL A 129 21.52 6.67 -42.00
CA VAL A 129 20.26 6.36 -41.32
C VAL A 129 20.35 4.92 -40.87
N GLY A 130 20.07 4.62 -39.60
CA GLY A 130 20.17 3.26 -39.10
C GLY A 130 19.13 2.93 -38.05
N PHE A 131 18.66 1.69 -38.09
CA PHE A 131 17.79 1.09 -37.09
C PHE A 131 18.59 0.02 -36.35
N SER A 132 18.55 0.02 -35.02
CA SER A 132 19.13 -1.06 -34.22
C SER A 132 18.17 -1.52 -33.14
N ARG A 133 18.22 -2.81 -32.80
CA ARG A 133 17.42 -3.40 -31.74
C ARG A 133 18.25 -4.43 -30.98
N LYS A 134 18.20 -4.35 -29.66
CA LYS A 134 18.69 -5.43 -28.79
C LYS A 134 17.68 -6.58 -28.80
N LEU A 135 18.17 -7.81 -28.95
CA LEU A 135 17.38 -9.03 -28.92
C LEU A 135 17.28 -9.53 -27.49
N GLU A 136 16.15 -10.16 -27.16
CA GLU A 136 15.90 -10.77 -25.85
C GLU A 136 16.86 -11.94 -25.58
N THR A 137 17.53 -12.48 -26.60
CA THR A 137 18.57 -13.51 -26.46
C THR A 137 19.94 -12.96 -26.07
N GLY A 138 20.14 -11.64 -26.14
CA GLY A 138 21.36 -10.91 -25.74
C GLY A 138 22.13 -10.25 -26.87
N GLY A 139 21.83 -10.60 -28.12
CA GLY A 139 22.46 -9.98 -29.29
C GLY A 139 21.88 -8.62 -29.64
N THR A 140 22.48 -7.95 -30.62
CA THR A 140 21.96 -6.74 -31.26
C THR A 140 21.89 -6.98 -32.77
N ILE A 141 20.77 -6.62 -33.37
CA ILE A 141 20.60 -6.56 -34.82
C ILE A 141 20.51 -5.10 -35.26
N GLY A 142 21.21 -4.74 -36.32
CA GLY A 142 21.23 -3.38 -36.85
C GLY A 142 21.16 -3.36 -38.37
N LEU A 143 20.41 -2.42 -38.92
CA LEU A 143 20.42 -2.09 -40.34
C LEU A 143 20.82 -0.62 -40.47
N ARG A 144 21.91 -0.34 -41.19
CA ARG A 144 22.44 1.01 -41.37
C ARG A 144 22.63 1.30 -42.85
N LEU A 145 22.02 2.36 -43.35
CA LEU A 145 22.21 2.87 -44.70
C LEU A 145 23.19 4.02 -44.68
N ASP A 146 24.30 3.86 -45.39
CA ASP A 146 25.27 4.91 -45.62
C ASP A 146 25.16 5.46 -47.03
N ILE A 147 25.10 6.78 -47.13
CA ILE A 147 25.11 7.51 -48.40
C ILE A 147 26.24 8.53 -48.30
N SER A 148 27.34 8.33 -49.03
CA SER A 148 28.49 9.22 -48.94
C SER A 148 29.05 9.62 -50.30
N ARG A 149 29.44 10.89 -50.43
CA ARG A 149 30.23 11.42 -51.52
C ARG A 149 31.62 11.76 -51.00
N ALA A 150 32.66 11.15 -51.55
CA ALA A 150 34.05 11.50 -51.27
C ALA A 150 34.73 12.02 -52.53
N GLN A 151 35.36 13.18 -52.43
CA GLN A 151 36.22 13.76 -53.44
C GLN A 151 37.67 13.57 -53.00
N THR A 152 38.48 12.99 -53.87
CA THR A 152 39.90 12.72 -53.61
C THR A 152 40.75 13.52 -54.60
N ASP A 153 41.66 14.33 -54.06
CA ASP A 153 42.61 15.09 -54.84
C ASP A 153 43.78 14.15 -55.16
N GLN A 154 43.83 13.65 -56.41
CA GLN A 154 44.88 12.74 -56.86
C GLN A 154 45.93 13.49 -57.70
N PRO A 155 47.21 13.48 -57.29
CA PRO A 155 48.28 13.89 -58.19
C PRO A 155 48.47 12.79 -59.26
N LEU A 156 48.36 13.15 -60.54
CA LEU A 156 48.64 12.27 -61.68
C LEU A 156 50.14 11.99 -61.77
N ASN A 157 50.72 11.22 -60.85
CA ASN A 157 52.17 11.02 -60.81
C ASN A 157 52.59 9.57 -61.01
N ILE A 158 52.55 9.15 -62.28
CA ILE A 158 53.44 8.09 -62.78
C ILE A 158 54.24 8.71 -63.95
N GLY A 159 55.41 9.27 -63.62
CA GLY A 159 56.43 9.68 -64.61
C GLY A 159 56.39 11.12 -65.12
N ASN A 160 55.56 12.02 -64.59
CA ASN A 160 55.52 13.42 -65.04
C ASN A 160 55.29 14.41 -63.87
N ALA A 161 56.36 15.10 -63.45
CA ALA A 161 56.36 15.98 -62.27
C ALA A 161 55.52 17.27 -62.41
N ASN A 162 54.98 17.54 -63.61
CA ASN A 162 54.17 18.74 -63.92
C ASN A 162 52.68 18.42 -64.15
N ALA A 163 52.21 17.22 -63.82
CA ALA A 163 50.81 16.85 -64.03
C ALA A 163 49.87 17.57 -63.03
N ALA A 164 48.80 18.18 -63.55
CA ALA A 164 47.76 18.80 -62.74
C ALA A 164 47.07 17.76 -61.82
N THR A 165 46.73 18.17 -60.60
CA THR A 165 45.90 17.36 -59.70
C THR A 165 44.51 17.18 -60.29
N THR A 166 44.02 15.95 -60.36
CA THR A 166 42.63 15.68 -60.76
C THR A 166 41.80 15.41 -59.51
N GLU A 167 40.65 16.06 -59.39
CA GLU A 167 39.68 15.76 -58.34
C GLU A 167 38.80 14.59 -58.83
N LEU A 168 38.82 13.46 -58.12
CA LEU A 168 37.94 12.32 -58.42
C LEU A 168 36.85 12.23 -57.36
N SER A 169 35.60 12.32 -57.79
CA SER A 169 34.42 12.08 -56.97
C SER A 169 34.07 10.60 -56.94
N THR A 170 33.64 10.14 -55.77
CA THR A 170 33.12 8.79 -55.55
C THR A 170 31.82 8.90 -54.78
N TYR A 171 30.78 8.26 -55.31
CA TYR A 171 29.43 8.20 -54.77
C TYR A 171 29.20 6.78 -54.27
N ARG A 172 28.79 6.63 -53.01
CA ARG A 172 28.60 5.32 -52.36
C ARG A 172 27.26 5.27 -51.66
N ILE A 173 26.52 4.19 -51.90
CA ILE A 173 25.32 3.80 -51.17
C ILE A 173 25.59 2.42 -50.58
N ALA A 174 25.63 2.28 -49.27
CA ALA A 174 26.01 1.03 -48.60
C ALA A 174 25.04 0.70 -47.46
N PRO A 175 23.97 -0.07 -47.71
CA PRO A 175 23.22 -0.68 -46.63
C PRO A 175 24.05 -1.80 -45.97
N THR A 176 24.15 -1.73 -44.66
CA THR A 176 24.92 -2.64 -43.80
C THR A 176 23.98 -3.29 -42.80
N LEU A 177 23.83 -4.60 -42.86
CA LEU A 177 23.18 -5.41 -41.85
C LEU A 177 24.24 -5.94 -40.88
N THR A 178 24.08 -5.66 -39.58
CA THR A 178 24.94 -6.16 -38.50
C THR A 178 24.14 -7.06 -37.57
N LEU A 179 24.76 -8.16 -37.17
CA LEU A 179 24.28 -9.05 -36.12
C LEU A 179 25.46 -9.33 -35.19
N ASN A 180 25.37 -8.85 -33.94
CA ASN A 180 26.26 -9.24 -32.86
C ASN A 180 25.46 -10.13 -31.91
N HIS A 181 25.95 -11.32 -31.57
CA HIS A 181 25.25 -12.23 -30.68
C HIS A 181 26.21 -12.93 -29.72
N PRO A 182 26.09 -12.71 -28.39
CA PRO A 182 26.82 -13.49 -27.40
C PRO A 182 26.30 -14.92 -27.35
N LEU A 183 27.20 -15.91 -27.34
CA LEU A 183 26.85 -17.33 -27.35
C LEU A 183 26.98 -17.99 -25.96
N LEU A 184 27.73 -17.38 -25.03
CA LEU A 184 27.97 -17.90 -23.67
C LEU A 184 27.62 -16.86 -22.59
N ARG A 185 28.60 -16.04 -22.15
CA ARG A 185 28.34 -14.90 -21.24
C ARG A 185 27.45 -13.87 -21.94
N GLY A 186 26.37 -13.46 -21.29
CA GLY A 186 25.39 -12.54 -21.86
C GLY A 186 24.35 -13.20 -22.77
N ALA A 187 24.48 -14.50 -23.05
CA ALA A 187 23.52 -15.24 -23.85
C ALA A 187 22.30 -15.69 -23.01
N GLY A 188 21.15 -15.77 -23.67
CA GLY A 188 19.95 -16.42 -23.16
C GLY A 188 18.88 -15.44 -22.67
N ILE A 189 17.62 -15.86 -22.83
CA ILE A 189 16.44 -15.04 -22.59
C ILE A 189 16.33 -14.62 -21.12
N LYS A 190 16.61 -15.54 -20.19
CA LYS A 190 16.46 -15.28 -18.74
C LYS A 190 17.41 -14.20 -18.23
N VAL A 191 18.65 -14.16 -18.71
CA VAL A 191 19.65 -13.18 -18.27
C VAL A 191 19.34 -11.80 -18.83
N ASN A 192 18.92 -11.73 -20.09
CA ASN A 192 18.62 -10.45 -20.74
C ASN A 192 17.28 -9.87 -20.31
N ARG A 193 16.27 -10.71 -20.02
CA ARG A 193 14.98 -10.27 -19.47
C ARG A 193 14.98 -10.10 -17.95
N ALA A 194 16.12 -10.28 -17.28
CA ALA A 194 16.25 -10.19 -15.83
C ALA A 194 15.64 -8.90 -15.25
N GLU A 195 15.90 -7.75 -15.85
CA GLU A 195 15.35 -6.46 -15.38
C GLU A 195 13.84 -6.34 -15.61
N ILE A 196 13.28 -6.94 -16.67
CA ILE A 196 11.82 -7.02 -16.87
C ILE A 196 11.20 -7.90 -15.78
N ASP A 197 11.79 -9.07 -15.53
CA ASP A 197 11.27 -10.00 -14.54
C ASP A 197 11.39 -9.42 -13.12
N LYS A 198 12.46 -8.68 -12.82
CA LYS A 198 12.60 -7.91 -11.57
C LYS A 198 11.60 -6.78 -11.47
N ALA A 199 11.37 -6.01 -12.53
CA ALA A 199 10.36 -4.94 -12.53
C ALA A 199 8.95 -5.49 -12.25
N LYS A 200 8.60 -6.65 -12.82
CA LYS A 200 7.33 -7.34 -12.52
C LYS A 200 7.22 -7.77 -11.06
N LEU A 201 8.29 -8.32 -10.48
CA LEU A 201 8.34 -8.63 -9.06
C LEU A 201 8.23 -7.36 -8.20
N GLY A 202 8.82 -6.25 -8.64
CA GLY A 202 8.68 -4.93 -8.05
C GLY A 202 7.22 -4.47 -8.01
N GLY A 203 6.46 -4.68 -9.09
CA GLY A 203 5.01 -4.42 -9.11
C GLY A 203 4.24 -5.24 -8.08
N ASN A 204 4.48 -6.55 -8.01
CA ASN A 204 3.85 -7.42 -7.00
C ASN A 204 4.22 -7.02 -5.56
N GLN A 205 5.44 -6.52 -5.36
CA GLN A 205 5.90 -5.98 -4.09
C GLN A 205 5.21 -4.65 -3.76
N GLY A 206 5.01 -3.77 -4.74
CA GLY A 206 4.23 -2.53 -4.59
C GLY A 206 2.80 -2.84 -4.15
N GLU A 207 2.14 -3.78 -4.81
CA GLU A 207 0.78 -4.19 -4.45
C GLU A 207 0.69 -4.79 -3.04
N SER A 208 1.65 -5.64 -2.65
CA SER A 208 1.72 -6.17 -1.27
C SER A 208 1.90 -5.05 -0.24
N THR A 209 2.59 -3.96 -0.61
CA THR A 209 2.80 -2.79 0.26
C THR A 209 1.50 -2.00 0.39
N ARG A 210 0.77 -1.77 -0.71
CA ARG A 210 -0.55 -1.12 -0.73
C ARG A 210 -1.55 -1.87 0.15
N ILE A 211 -1.63 -3.20 0.04
CA ILE A 211 -2.49 -4.03 0.90
C ILE A 211 -2.10 -3.89 2.39
N LEU A 212 -0.80 -3.92 2.71
CA LEU A 212 -0.33 -3.76 4.09
C LEU A 212 -0.70 -2.39 4.68
N THR A 213 -0.54 -1.32 3.90
CA THR A 213 -0.92 0.04 4.29
C THR A 213 -2.43 0.11 4.52
N ALA A 214 -3.25 -0.46 3.64
CA ALA A 214 -4.70 -0.52 3.81
C ALA A 214 -5.12 -1.29 5.07
N GLN A 215 -4.51 -2.44 5.35
CA GLN A 215 -4.77 -3.21 6.58
C GLN A 215 -4.42 -2.43 7.85
N ASN A 216 -3.28 -1.74 7.87
CA ASN A 216 -2.87 -0.90 9.00
C ASN A 216 -3.81 0.30 9.17
N LEU A 217 -4.17 0.97 8.07
CA LEU A 217 -5.09 2.11 8.09
C LEU A 217 -6.45 1.71 8.65
N VAL A 218 -7.04 0.63 8.14
CA VAL A 218 -8.35 0.13 8.61
C VAL A 218 -8.28 -0.24 10.09
N ARG A 219 -7.20 -0.90 10.55
CA ARG A 219 -7.00 -1.20 11.97
C ARG A 219 -6.97 0.08 12.82
N ASP A 220 -6.21 1.08 12.39
CA ASP A 220 -6.02 2.32 13.14
C ASP A 220 -7.32 3.14 13.19
N ILE A 221 -8.09 3.15 12.10
CA ILE A 221 -9.42 3.79 12.04
C ILE A 221 -10.43 3.04 12.90
N VAL A 222 -10.47 1.70 12.85
CA VAL A 222 -11.33 0.90 13.74
C VAL A 222 -11.02 1.22 15.20
N SER A 223 -9.73 1.28 15.57
CA SER A 223 -9.32 1.66 16.92
C SER A 223 -9.79 3.07 17.28
N ALA A 224 -9.54 4.06 16.43
CA ALA A 224 -9.91 5.45 16.67
C ALA A 224 -11.44 5.62 16.75
N TYR A 225 -12.21 4.92 15.92
CA TYR A 225 -13.67 4.94 15.95
C TYR A 225 -14.22 4.44 17.29
N TRP A 226 -13.70 3.32 17.79
CA TRP A 226 -14.10 2.80 19.09
C TRP A 226 -13.67 3.72 20.25
N ASP A 227 -12.55 4.44 20.11
CA ASP A 227 -12.14 5.46 21.09
C ASP A 227 -13.09 6.68 21.11
N VAL A 228 -13.63 7.09 19.95
CA VAL A 228 -14.69 8.11 19.88
C VAL A 228 -15.98 7.59 20.52
N LEU A 229 -16.37 6.33 20.25
CA LEU A 229 -17.57 5.75 20.85
C LEU A 229 -17.44 5.68 22.37
N PHE A 230 -16.27 5.29 22.88
CA PHE A 230 -15.99 5.32 24.31
C PHE A 230 -16.17 6.74 24.87
N ALA A 231 -15.52 7.75 24.28
CA ALA A 231 -15.60 9.13 24.76
C ALA A 231 -17.03 9.69 24.72
N HIS A 232 -17.81 9.34 23.69
CA HIS A 232 -19.20 9.75 23.57
C HIS A 232 -20.08 9.14 24.66
N ARG A 233 -19.93 7.83 24.91
CA ARG A 233 -20.70 7.12 25.94
C ARG A 233 -20.26 7.48 27.37
N ASP A 234 -18.97 7.72 27.58
CA ASP A 234 -18.45 8.19 28.87
C ASP A 234 -18.99 9.59 29.20
N LEU A 235 -19.03 10.50 28.22
CA LEU A 235 -19.68 11.81 28.37
C LEU A 235 -21.15 11.66 28.74
N GLN A 236 -21.89 10.75 28.07
CA GLN A 236 -23.28 10.47 28.42
C GLN A 236 -23.41 9.98 29.87
N ASN A 237 -22.54 9.07 30.32
CA ASN A 237 -22.53 8.57 31.69
C ASN A 237 -22.21 9.69 32.71
N LYS A 238 -21.23 10.56 32.43
CA LYS A 238 -20.88 11.70 33.29
C LYS A 238 -22.03 12.70 33.43
N ARG A 239 -22.76 12.98 32.34
CA ARG A 239 -23.98 13.80 32.38
C ARG A 239 -25.08 13.17 33.22
N ASN A 240 -25.31 11.87 33.07
CA ASN A 240 -26.25 11.14 33.91
C ASN A 240 -25.86 11.21 35.40
N SER A 241 -24.56 11.15 35.71
CA SER A 241 -24.03 11.30 37.06
C SER A 241 -24.24 12.71 37.63
N VAL A 242 -24.08 13.77 36.83
CA VAL A 242 -24.42 15.15 37.22
C VAL A 242 -25.91 15.25 37.58
N GLU A 243 -26.80 14.69 36.78
CA GLU A 243 -28.24 14.72 37.02
C GLU A 243 -28.62 13.96 38.30
N LEU A 244 -28.03 12.78 38.54
CA LEU A 244 -28.22 12.04 39.79
C LEU A 244 -27.71 12.83 41.00
N ALA A 245 -26.54 13.46 40.90
CA ALA A 245 -25.98 14.29 41.97
C ALA A 245 -26.82 15.54 42.25
N ARG A 246 -27.41 16.16 41.23
CA ARG A 246 -28.34 17.30 41.36
C ARG A 246 -29.59 16.89 42.13
N ARG A 247 -30.19 15.75 41.80
CA ARG A 247 -31.34 15.21 42.56
C ARG A 247 -30.98 14.89 44.01
N GLN A 248 -29.79 14.36 44.26
CA GLN A 248 -29.31 14.12 45.63
C GLN A 248 -29.12 15.43 46.41
N LEU A 249 -28.66 16.50 45.75
CA LEU A 249 -28.53 17.83 46.34
C LEU A 249 -29.90 18.40 46.72
N GLU A 250 -30.86 18.36 45.82
CA GLU A 250 -32.24 18.81 46.07
C GLU A 250 -32.84 18.08 47.28
N ARG A 251 -32.67 16.75 47.34
CA ARG A 251 -33.13 15.94 48.47
C ARG A 251 -32.44 16.31 49.78
N THR A 252 -31.13 16.51 49.75
CA THR A 252 -30.36 16.91 50.93
C THR A 252 -30.79 18.27 51.45
N GLN A 253 -30.97 19.25 50.55
CA GLN A 253 -31.43 20.59 50.91
C GLN A 253 -32.83 20.57 51.56
N ALA A 254 -33.73 19.72 51.06
CA ALA A 254 -35.05 19.54 51.67
C ALA A 254 -34.97 18.94 53.09
N LEU A 255 -34.04 18.01 53.34
CA LEU A 255 -33.83 17.44 54.67
C LEU A 255 -33.15 18.42 55.64
N VAL A 256 -32.25 19.28 55.15
CA VAL A 256 -31.64 20.37 55.94
C VAL A 256 -32.68 21.42 56.30
N SER A 257 -33.56 21.83 55.37
CA SER A 257 -34.63 22.79 55.66
C SER A 257 -35.67 22.25 56.64
N ALA A 258 -35.89 20.93 56.64
CA ALA A 258 -36.69 20.22 57.64
C ALA A 258 -35.95 19.98 58.99
N GLY A 259 -34.70 20.44 59.13
CA GLY A 259 -33.89 20.31 60.35
C GLY A 259 -33.38 18.88 60.64
N ARG A 260 -33.43 17.97 59.65
CA ARG A 260 -33.04 16.55 59.80
C ARG A 260 -31.58 16.27 59.45
N LEU A 261 -30.91 17.18 58.72
CA LEU A 261 -29.49 17.09 58.34
C LEU A 261 -28.76 18.41 58.60
N SER A 262 -27.43 18.36 58.67
CA SER A 262 -26.60 19.55 58.87
C SER A 262 -26.40 20.32 57.56
N PRO A 263 -26.30 21.67 57.59
CA PRO A 263 -25.91 22.45 56.41
C PRO A 263 -24.56 22.04 55.81
N VAL A 264 -23.67 21.44 56.61
CA VAL A 264 -22.39 20.90 56.13
C VAL A 264 -22.61 19.71 55.18
N ASP A 265 -23.64 18.90 55.42
CA ASP A 265 -23.97 17.75 54.56
C ASP A 265 -24.42 18.21 53.17
N ALA A 266 -25.12 19.34 53.07
CA ALA A 266 -25.46 19.95 51.79
C ALA A 266 -24.20 20.44 51.04
N LYS A 267 -23.24 21.04 51.75
CA LYS A 267 -21.98 21.51 51.15
C LYS A 267 -21.11 20.39 50.60
N ALA A 268 -21.10 19.23 51.24
CA ALA A 268 -20.41 18.06 50.70
C ALA A 268 -21.02 17.59 49.36
N VAL A 269 -22.35 17.61 49.24
CA VAL A 269 -23.04 17.25 47.99
C VAL A 269 -22.84 18.32 46.91
N GLU A 270 -22.87 19.62 47.26
CA GLU A 270 -22.54 20.71 46.33
C GLU A 270 -21.12 20.56 45.75
N GLN A 271 -20.13 20.25 46.59
CA GLN A 271 -18.76 20.00 46.14
C GLN A 271 -18.68 18.83 45.16
N SER A 272 -19.37 17.72 45.47
CA SER A 272 -19.42 16.54 44.61
C SER A 272 -20.09 16.83 43.25
N LEU A 273 -21.14 17.65 43.24
CA LEU A 273 -21.80 18.12 42.02
C LEU A 273 -20.83 18.96 41.17
N ALA A 274 -20.12 19.92 41.77
CA ALA A 274 -19.15 20.75 41.07
C ALA A 274 -18.02 19.92 40.43
N THR A 275 -17.55 18.86 41.09
CA THR A 275 -16.57 17.92 40.51
C THR A 275 -17.14 17.20 39.29
N ARG A 276 -18.39 16.73 39.34
CA ARG A 276 -19.04 16.03 38.22
C ARG A 276 -19.31 16.95 37.02
N GLU A 277 -19.64 18.22 37.29
CA GLU A 277 -19.75 19.24 36.25
C GLU A 277 -18.39 19.50 35.58
N SER A 278 -17.31 19.61 36.36
CA SER A 278 -15.94 19.70 35.85
C SER A 278 -15.57 18.49 35.00
N ASP A 279 -15.86 17.27 35.45
CA ASP A 279 -15.62 16.03 34.71
C ASP A 279 -16.34 16.06 33.34
N THR A 280 -17.59 16.53 33.31
CA THR A 280 -18.38 16.63 32.07
C THR A 280 -17.70 17.56 31.06
N ILE A 281 -17.23 18.74 31.50
CA ILE A 281 -16.49 19.68 30.65
C ILE A 281 -15.22 19.03 30.07
N THR A 282 -14.48 18.27 30.89
CA THR A 282 -13.27 17.57 30.40
C THR A 282 -13.60 16.43 29.44
N ALA A 283 -14.72 15.73 29.64
CA ALA A 283 -15.20 14.67 28.76
C ALA A 283 -15.66 15.23 27.39
N GLU A 284 -16.24 16.43 27.35
CA GLU A 284 -16.59 17.13 26.11
C GLU A 284 -15.35 17.43 25.27
N ASN A 285 -14.31 17.98 25.90
CA ASN A 285 -13.03 18.22 25.21
C ASN A 285 -12.38 16.92 24.74
N THR A 286 -12.49 15.84 25.53
CA THR A 286 -11.99 14.52 25.16
C THR A 286 -12.73 13.96 23.94
N LEU A 287 -14.05 14.10 23.87
CA LEU A 287 -14.84 13.68 22.70
C LEU A 287 -14.40 14.44 21.44
N LEU A 288 -14.16 15.74 21.54
CA LEU A 288 -13.66 16.54 20.42
C LEU A 288 -12.26 16.05 19.97
N ASP A 289 -11.33 15.86 20.90
CA ASP A 289 -9.98 15.37 20.60
C ASP A 289 -9.99 13.99 19.91
N ARG A 290 -10.80 13.05 20.40
CA ARG A 290 -10.97 11.74 19.76
C ARG A 290 -11.59 11.86 18.37
N SER A 291 -12.56 12.75 18.20
CA SER A 291 -13.20 13.00 16.90
C SER A 291 -12.20 13.53 15.88
N LEU A 292 -11.34 14.48 16.28
CA LEU A 292 -10.28 15.03 15.44
C LEU A 292 -9.22 13.98 15.09
N THR A 293 -8.85 13.13 16.05
CA THR A 293 -7.93 12.01 15.82
C THR A 293 -8.49 11.05 14.76
N LEU A 294 -9.76 10.69 14.85
CA LEU A 294 -10.44 9.85 13.86
C LEU A 294 -10.47 10.51 12.48
N ARG A 295 -10.91 11.78 12.39
CA ARG A 295 -10.99 12.50 11.10
C ARG A 295 -9.62 12.66 10.43
N THR A 296 -8.58 12.89 11.23
CA THR A 296 -7.18 12.92 10.74
C THR A 296 -6.75 11.56 10.20
N ALA A 297 -7.05 10.47 10.90
CA ALA A 297 -6.76 9.11 10.43
C ALA A 297 -7.52 8.75 9.14
N MET A 298 -8.74 9.27 8.97
CA MET A 298 -9.50 9.14 7.72
C MET A 298 -8.91 9.93 6.55
N GLY A 299 -7.94 10.83 6.82
CA GLY A 299 -7.33 11.70 5.80
C GLY A 299 -8.21 12.89 5.40
N GLN A 300 -9.15 13.31 6.25
CA GLN A 300 -10.01 14.47 5.95
C GLN A 300 -9.22 15.79 6.00
N ASN A 301 -9.48 16.68 5.04
CA ASN A 301 -8.95 18.04 5.07
C ASN A 301 -9.79 18.92 6.02
N PHE A 302 -9.11 19.70 6.86
CA PHE A 302 -9.73 20.64 7.80
C PHE A 302 -9.85 22.07 7.26
N ASP A 303 -9.28 22.39 6.08
CA ASP A 303 -9.29 23.75 5.53
C ASP A 303 -10.71 24.31 5.32
N ASP A 304 -11.66 23.47 4.89
CA ASP A 304 -13.07 23.82 4.64
C ASP A 304 -14.05 23.10 5.59
N ALA A 305 -13.54 22.41 6.62
CA ALA A 305 -14.38 21.57 7.48
C ALA A 305 -15.29 22.42 8.38
N LYS A 306 -16.61 22.28 8.18
CA LYS A 306 -17.63 22.92 9.04
C LYS A 306 -18.04 22.06 10.23
N THR A 307 -17.69 20.77 10.20
CA THR A 307 -17.99 19.79 11.24
C THR A 307 -16.72 19.13 11.75
N TYR A 308 -16.53 19.16 13.08
CA TYR A 308 -15.35 18.61 13.74
C TYR A 308 -15.70 17.38 14.59
N GLY A 309 -16.86 17.40 15.24
CA GLY A 309 -17.32 16.30 16.07
C GLY A 309 -17.81 15.11 15.27
N VAL A 310 -17.73 13.94 15.89
CA VAL A 310 -18.30 12.69 15.39
C VAL A 310 -19.17 12.09 16.49
N LEU A 311 -20.40 11.72 16.13
CA LEU A 311 -21.34 11.00 16.98
C LEU A 311 -21.48 9.56 16.47
N PRO A 312 -20.82 8.58 17.10
CA PRO A 312 -20.86 7.20 16.64
C PRO A 312 -22.24 6.57 16.82
N THR A 313 -22.81 6.03 15.75
CA THR A 313 -24.14 5.39 15.76
C THR A 313 -24.08 3.86 15.69
N THR A 314 -22.89 3.28 15.54
CA THR A 314 -22.72 1.82 15.50
C THR A 314 -22.96 1.20 16.87
N ASP A 315 -23.81 0.19 16.93
CA ASP A 315 -24.07 -0.57 18.15
C ASP A 315 -22.86 -1.47 18.48
N PRO A 316 -22.23 -1.36 19.66
CA PRO A 316 -21.10 -2.19 20.07
C PRO A 316 -21.50 -3.64 20.41
N THR A 317 -22.36 -4.29 19.63
CA THR A 317 -22.76 -5.68 19.87
C THR A 317 -21.56 -6.61 19.80
N VAL A 318 -21.16 -7.15 20.95
CA VAL A 318 -20.06 -8.11 21.04
C VAL A 318 -20.62 -9.51 20.81
N ARG A 319 -20.12 -10.18 19.77
CA ARG A 319 -20.30 -11.62 19.60
C ARG A 319 -19.03 -12.33 20.07
N PRO A 320 -19.05 -13.09 21.18
CA PRO A 320 -17.90 -13.84 21.63
C PRO A 320 -17.44 -14.80 20.53
N ARG A 321 -16.20 -14.64 20.05
CA ARG A 321 -15.58 -15.55 19.06
C ARG A 321 -14.65 -16.50 19.79
N THR A 322 -14.88 -17.81 19.66
CA THR A 322 -13.89 -18.81 20.07
C THR A 322 -12.76 -18.82 19.04
N VAL A 323 -11.55 -18.49 19.47
CA VAL A 323 -10.38 -18.41 18.58
C VAL A 323 -9.46 -19.60 18.83
N ASN A 324 -9.21 -20.39 17.78
CA ASN A 324 -8.12 -21.37 17.78
C ASN A 324 -6.84 -20.67 17.34
N VAL A 325 -5.88 -20.53 18.27
CA VAL A 325 -4.64 -19.79 18.04
C VAL A 325 -3.80 -20.43 16.92
N ALA A 326 -3.81 -21.75 16.78
CA ALA A 326 -3.02 -22.44 15.75
C ALA A 326 -3.53 -22.07 14.35
N ASP A 327 -4.84 -22.18 14.14
CA ASP A 327 -5.48 -21.88 12.84
C ASP A 327 -5.28 -20.40 12.44
N GLU A 328 -5.31 -19.47 13.40
CA GLU A 328 -5.03 -18.05 13.13
C GLU A 328 -3.57 -17.80 12.76
N VAL A 329 -2.62 -18.51 13.38
CA VAL A 329 -1.19 -18.40 13.03
C VAL A 329 -0.94 -18.92 11.62
N ASP A 330 -1.48 -20.08 11.27
CA ASP A 330 -1.31 -20.67 9.94
C ASP A 330 -1.88 -19.74 8.87
N ARG A 331 -3.09 -19.21 9.10
CA ARG A 331 -3.72 -18.23 8.21
C ARG A 331 -2.89 -16.97 8.05
N ALA A 332 -2.38 -16.42 9.16
CA ALA A 332 -1.52 -15.24 9.12
C ALA A 332 -0.25 -15.50 8.31
N LEU A 333 0.40 -16.64 8.49
CA LEU A 333 1.63 -16.97 7.76
C LEU A 333 1.40 -17.12 6.25
N GLU A 334 0.21 -17.54 5.84
CA GLU A 334 -0.19 -17.66 4.43
C GLU A 334 -0.58 -16.31 3.80
N GLN A 335 -1.37 -15.50 4.52
CA GLN A 335 -1.99 -14.30 3.96
C GLN A 335 -1.22 -13.00 4.23
N ASN A 336 -0.23 -12.99 5.12
CA ASN A 336 0.45 -11.78 5.53
C ASN A 336 1.20 -11.08 4.37
N PRO A 337 0.85 -9.83 4.02
CA PRO A 337 1.48 -9.10 2.91
C PRO A 337 2.98 -8.80 3.12
N GLN A 338 3.41 -8.59 4.37
CA GLN A 338 4.83 -8.35 4.70
C GLN A 338 5.69 -9.57 4.39
N LEU A 339 5.19 -10.79 4.65
CA LEU A 339 5.90 -12.02 4.28
C LEU A 339 5.99 -12.20 2.76
N ARG A 340 4.92 -11.86 2.02
CA ARG A 340 4.90 -11.87 0.55
C ARG A 340 5.92 -10.89 -0.05
N GLN A 341 6.01 -9.68 0.50
CA GLN A 341 7.02 -8.70 0.11
C GLN A 341 8.46 -9.26 0.23
N LEU A 342 8.78 -9.91 1.36
CA LEU A 342 10.09 -10.52 1.57
C LEU A 342 10.36 -11.68 0.60
N GLN A 343 9.33 -12.46 0.25
CA GLN A 343 9.44 -13.53 -0.75
C GLN A 343 9.71 -12.97 -2.15
N PHE A 344 9.04 -11.89 -2.57
CA PHE A 344 9.33 -11.24 -3.85
C PHE A 344 10.74 -10.63 -3.88
N ALA A 345 11.21 -10.06 -2.77
CA ALA A 345 12.59 -9.58 -2.65
C ALA A 345 13.62 -10.74 -2.79
N ILE A 346 13.35 -11.90 -2.19
CA ILE A 346 14.18 -13.11 -2.37
C ILE A 346 14.16 -13.59 -3.84
N ALA A 347 12.99 -13.58 -4.48
CA ALA A 347 12.86 -13.94 -5.88
C ALA A 347 13.65 -13.00 -6.80
N SER A 348 13.61 -11.69 -6.53
CA SER A 348 14.43 -10.69 -7.23
C SER A 348 15.93 -10.96 -7.02
N GLY A 349 16.36 -11.24 -5.78
CA GLY A 349 17.74 -11.60 -5.47
C GLY A 349 18.21 -12.89 -6.17
N ARG A 350 17.33 -13.87 -6.41
CA ARG A 350 17.63 -15.07 -7.20
C ARG A 350 17.87 -14.76 -8.67
N ILE A 351 17.17 -13.77 -9.23
CA ILE A 351 17.45 -13.29 -10.60
C ILE A 351 18.84 -12.64 -10.65
N ASP A 352 19.19 -11.82 -9.66
CA ASP A 352 20.53 -11.21 -9.58
C ASP A 352 21.65 -12.26 -9.44
N GLU A 353 21.43 -13.33 -8.65
CA GLU A 353 22.37 -14.44 -8.52
C GLU A 353 22.55 -15.19 -9.85
N MET A 354 21.47 -15.41 -10.60
CA MET A 354 21.53 -16.01 -11.93
C MET A 354 22.32 -15.14 -12.91
N VAL A 355 22.09 -13.82 -12.93
CA VAL A 355 22.86 -12.88 -13.77
C VAL A 355 24.34 -12.90 -13.36
N ALA A 356 24.64 -12.87 -12.07
CA ALA A 356 26.01 -12.95 -11.56
C ALA A 356 26.69 -14.30 -11.88
N ALA A 357 25.93 -15.40 -11.88
CA ALA A 357 26.41 -16.71 -12.30
C ALA A 357 26.77 -16.73 -13.79
N ASN A 358 25.93 -16.13 -14.65
CA ASN A 358 26.19 -16.02 -16.09
C ASN A 358 27.46 -15.18 -16.38
N GLN A 359 27.72 -14.12 -15.62
CA GLN A 359 28.93 -13.30 -15.74
C GLN A 359 30.24 -14.08 -15.48
N ARG A 360 30.18 -15.28 -14.89
CA ARG A 360 31.36 -16.13 -14.68
C ARG A 360 31.81 -16.88 -15.94
N LEU A 361 30.92 -17.08 -16.91
CA LEU A 361 31.21 -17.81 -18.15
C LEU A 361 32.22 -17.05 -19.01
N PRO A 362 32.99 -17.69 -19.89
CA PRO A 362 33.75 -17.00 -20.94
C PRO A 362 32.82 -16.23 -21.89
N GLN A 363 33.34 -15.16 -22.50
CA GLN A 363 32.60 -14.38 -23.49
C GLN A 363 32.96 -14.90 -24.88
N LEU A 364 31.97 -15.45 -25.58
CA LEU A 364 32.10 -15.96 -26.94
C LEU A 364 31.08 -15.20 -27.79
N ASP A 365 31.54 -14.30 -28.63
CA ASP A 365 30.67 -13.43 -29.42
C ASP A 365 30.76 -13.80 -30.90
N PHE A 366 29.60 -13.95 -31.53
CA PHE A 366 29.46 -14.09 -32.96
C PHE A 366 29.08 -12.74 -33.57
N ASP A 367 29.89 -12.26 -34.50
CA ASP A 367 29.66 -11.05 -35.26
C ASP A 367 29.50 -11.40 -36.73
N ALA A 368 28.41 -10.94 -37.33
CA ALA A 368 28.19 -11.00 -38.77
C ALA A 368 27.83 -9.62 -39.29
N THR A 369 28.50 -9.19 -40.34
CA THR A 369 28.24 -7.94 -41.05
C THR A 369 28.12 -8.22 -42.52
N PHE A 370 26.97 -7.91 -43.10
CA PHE A 370 26.73 -7.97 -44.52
C PHE A 370 26.54 -6.55 -45.06
N SER A 371 27.44 -6.12 -45.92
CA SER A 371 27.48 -4.75 -46.47
C SER A 371 27.62 -4.80 -47.98
N PRO A 372 26.53 -4.99 -48.72
CA PRO A 372 26.49 -4.64 -50.14
C PRO A 372 26.67 -3.14 -50.35
N GLN A 373 27.20 -2.75 -51.49
CA GLN A 373 27.46 -1.35 -51.81
C GLN A 373 27.29 -1.06 -53.31
N GLY A 374 26.53 -0.01 -53.58
CA GLY A 374 26.50 0.64 -54.88
C GLY A 374 27.55 1.72 -54.91
N ARG A 375 28.38 1.72 -55.95
CA ARG A 375 29.45 2.70 -56.13
C ARG A 375 29.43 3.25 -57.54
N SER A 376 29.63 4.56 -57.66
CA SER A 376 29.92 5.24 -58.92
C SER A 376 31.12 6.15 -58.67
N VAL A 377 32.07 6.14 -59.60
CA VAL A 377 33.35 6.83 -59.45
C VAL A 377 33.66 7.59 -60.72
N ASP A 378 34.28 8.75 -60.59
CA ASP A 378 34.82 9.46 -61.74
C ASP A 378 35.92 8.61 -62.38
N ARG A 379 35.85 8.45 -63.71
CA ARG A 379 36.87 7.78 -64.52
C ARG A 379 37.55 8.80 -65.41
N ASN A 380 38.86 8.96 -65.24
CA ASN A 380 39.66 9.78 -66.12
C ASN A 380 39.65 9.22 -67.55
N GLY A 381 39.42 10.09 -68.53
CA GLY A 381 39.55 9.74 -69.94
C GLY A 381 40.98 9.36 -70.31
N SER A 382 41.12 8.47 -71.29
CA SER A 382 42.41 8.05 -71.84
C SER A 382 42.46 8.36 -73.33
N ALA A 383 43.27 9.37 -73.68
CA ALA A 383 43.51 9.74 -75.08
C ALA A 383 44.14 8.60 -75.89
N ALA A 384 44.92 7.73 -75.24
CA ALA A 384 45.54 6.56 -75.88
C ALA A 384 44.54 5.42 -76.17
N ALA A 385 43.41 5.36 -75.46
CA ALA A 385 42.37 4.34 -75.63
C ALA A 385 41.12 4.87 -76.36
N GLY A 386 41.08 6.15 -76.75
CA GLY A 386 39.89 6.78 -77.35
C GLY A 386 38.69 6.90 -76.40
N ASP A 387 38.94 6.86 -75.10
CA ASP A 387 37.91 6.86 -74.05
C ASP A 387 37.77 8.27 -73.44
N PRO A 388 36.62 8.94 -73.58
CA PRO A 388 36.42 10.29 -73.05
C PRO A 388 36.38 10.35 -71.51
N GLY A 389 36.32 9.22 -70.81
CA GLY A 389 36.08 9.18 -69.37
C GLY A 389 34.61 9.30 -69.01
N SER A 390 34.29 9.23 -67.72
CA SER A 390 32.91 9.30 -67.22
C SER A 390 32.87 10.01 -65.86
N GLU A 391 31.86 10.85 -65.65
CA GLU A 391 31.58 11.45 -64.35
C GLU A 391 30.62 10.56 -63.55
N GLY A 392 30.99 10.28 -62.30
CA GLY A 392 30.17 9.51 -61.39
C GLY A 392 28.97 10.32 -60.90
N ASN A 393 27.88 9.62 -60.56
CA ASN A 393 26.68 10.25 -60.03
C ASN A 393 25.87 9.30 -59.14
N TRP A 394 24.94 9.86 -58.36
CA TRP A 394 24.06 9.09 -57.47
C TRP A 394 23.15 8.10 -58.20
N GLY A 395 22.65 8.46 -59.40
CA GLY A 395 21.79 7.58 -60.19
C GLY A 395 22.52 6.32 -60.63
N GLU A 396 23.76 6.46 -61.05
CA GLU A 396 24.65 5.34 -61.37
C GLU A 396 25.02 4.54 -60.12
N ALA A 397 25.37 5.18 -58.99
CA ALA A 397 25.63 4.46 -57.74
C ALA A 397 24.43 3.61 -57.28
N PHE A 398 23.21 4.12 -57.47
CA PHE A 398 21.97 3.38 -57.19
C PHE A 398 21.71 2.25 -58.19
N ARG A 399 21.88 2.48 -59.50
CA ARG A 399 21.77 1.42 -60.51
C ARG A 399 22.80 0.31 -60.30
N ASN A 400 24.03 0.68 -59.94
CA ASN A 400 25.11 -0.27 -59.67
C ASN A 400 24.86 -1.10 -58.41
N PHE A 401 24.07 -0.61 -57.44
CA PHE A 401 23.62 -1.42 -56.31
C PHE A 401 22.70 -2.57 -56.76
N PHE A 402 21.79 -2.32 -57.71
CA PHE A 402 20.88 -3.31 -58.29
C PHE A 402 21.45 -4.03 -59.53
N ASN A 403 22.68 -3.67 -59.93
CA ASN A 403 23.43 -4.19 -61.07
C ASN A 403 22.71 -4.08 -62.44
N ASP A 404 22.18 -2.89 -62.73
CA ASP A 404 21.53 -2.55 -64.01
C ASP A 404 22.43 -1.65 -64.89
N GLY A 405 23.75 -1.87 -64.85
CA GLY A 405 24.75 -1.02 -65.51
C GLY A 405 25.74 -1.80 -66.38
N ASP A 406 25.97 -1.34 -67.61
CA ASP A 406 26.83 -1.96 -68.65
C ASP A 406 28.33 -2.07 -68.30
N GLN A 407 28.77 -1.58 -67.13
CA GLN A 407 30.19 -1.39 -66.81
C GLN A 407 30.80 -2.41 -65.84
N ILE A 408 30.00 -3.31 -65.23
CA ILE A 408 30.49 -4.33 -64.30
C ILE A 408 30.52 -5.69 -65.02
N ARG A 409 31.71 -6.30 -65.15
CA ARG A 409 31.95 -7.56 -65.91
C ARG A 409 31.31 -8.82 -65.29
N GLU A 410 30.69 -8.71 -64.11
CA GLU A 410 29.98 -9.80 -63.44
C GLU A 410 28.48 -9.46 -63.31
N ASN A 411 27.63 -10.29 -63.91
CA ASN A 411 26.18 -10.11 -63.87
C ASN A 411 25.59 -10.65 -62.55
N GLY A 412 24.97 -9.79 -61.74
CA GLY A 412 24.14 -10.18 -60.60
C GLY A 412 23.82 -9.03 -59.63
N LEU A 413 22.65 -9.05 -58.99
CA LEU A 413 22.31 -8.16 -57.87
C LEU A 413 23.44 -8.18 -56.81
N LEU A 414 23.81 -7.02 -56.26
CA LEU A 414 24.86 -6.86 -55.24
C LEU A 414 26.29 -7.12 -55.76
N ALA A 415 26.68 -6.62 -56.93
CA ALA A 415 27.99 -6.91 -57.53
C ALA A 415 29.21 -6.52 -56.67
N ASP A 416 29.11 -5.45 -55.87
CA ASP A 416 30.11 -5.11 -54.83
C ASP A 416 29.49 -5.37 -53.46
N TRP A 417 29.96 -6.42 -52.78
CA TRP A 417 29.49 -6.81 -51.45
C TRP A 417 30.62 -7.31 -50.58
N SER A 418 30.45 -7.12 -49.28
CA SER A 418 31.31 -7.73 -48.27
C SER A 418 30.48 -8.46 -47.24
N LEU A 419 30.88 -9.68 -46.93
CA LEU A 419 30.38 -10.45 -45.80
C LEU A 419 31.56 -10.70 -44.87
N ASN A 420 31.46 -10.17 -43.65
CA ASN A 420 32.44 -10.39 -42.60
C ASN A 420 31.76 -11.18 -41.49
N GLY A 421 32.32 -12.33 -41.15
CA GLY A 421 31.91 -13.11 -39.99
C GLY A 421 33.12 -13.30 -39.09
N SER A 422 32.98 -13.00 -37.79
CA SER A 422 34.02 -13.27 -36.81
C SER A 422 33.44 -13.95 -35.58
N LEU A 423 34.23 -14.87 -35.02
CA LEU A 423 33.95 -15.48 -33.73
C LEU A 423 35.09 -15.05 -32.80
N SER A 424 34.77 -14.34 -31.72
CA SER A 424 35.75 -13.85 -30.76
C SER A 424 35.54 -14.49 -29.39
N LEU A 425 36.62 -15.04 -28.81
CA LEU A 425 36.62 -15.64 -27.48
C LEU A 425 37.48 -14.80 -26.54
N THR A 426 36.84 -14.20 -25.53
CA THR A 426 37.51 -13.52 -24.43
C THR A 426 37.34 -14.31 -23.15
N TRP A 427 38.45 -14.79 -22.59
CA TRP A 427 38.44 -15.59 -21.36
C TRP A 427 39.33 -14.96 -20.27
N ASP A 428 38.69 -14.39 -19.25
CA ASP A 428 39.36 -14.08 -17.99
C ASP A 428 39.49 -15.38 -17.16
N VAL A 429 40.72 -15.88 -17.06
CA VAL A 429 41.03 -17.17 -16.41
C VAL A 429 40.81 -17.09 -14.90
N GLN A 430 41.19 -15.97 -14.27
CA GLN A 430 41.06 -15.85 -12.82
C GLN A 430 39.62 -15.50 -12.43
N ASN A 431 39.00 -14.56 -13.15
CA ASN A 431 37.63 -14.07 -13.00
C ASN A 431 37.17 -13.92 -11.53
N ARG A 432 38.08 -13.41 -10.67
CA ARG A 432 37.84 -13.31 -9.22
C ARG A 432 36.71 -12.33 -8.90
N GLY A 433 36.56 -11.27 -9.70
CA GLY A 433 35.49 -10.30 -9.59
C GLY A 433 34.10 -10.92 -9.77
N ALA A 434 33.86 -11.66 -10.87
CA ALA A 434 32.55 -12.30 -11.09
C ALA A 434 32.27 -13.43 -10.08
N LYS A 435 33.30 -14.20 -9.69
CA LYS A 435 33.20 -15.19 -8.61
C LYS A 435 32.78 -14.54 -7.28
N GLY A 436 33.39 -13.40 -6.94
CA GLY A 436 33.06 -12.62 -5.75
C GLY A 436 31.64 -12.06 -5.78
N ARG A 437 31.19 -11.49 -6.91
CA ARG A 437 29.81 -11.00 -7.10
C ARG A 437 28.77 -12.12 -6.96
N HIS A 438 29.02 -13.27 -7.60
CA HIS A 438 28.14 -14.44 -7.50
C HIS A 438 28.03 -14.95 -6.05
N GLN A 439 29.18 -15.07 -5.36
CA GLN A 439 29.19 -15.46 -3.95
C GLN A 439 28.47 -14.43 -3.06
N ASN A 440 28.64 -13.13 -3.32
CA ASN A 440 27.94 -12.07 -2.60
C ASN A 440 26.42 -12.20 -2.80
N ALA A 441 25.94 -12.34 -4.04
CA ALA A 441 24.53 -12.52 -4.36
C ALA A 441 23.92 -13.73 -3.62
N LYS A 442 24.63 -14.87 -3.62
CA LYS A 442 24.22 -16.07 -2.86
C LYS A 442 24.11 -15.82 -1.35
N LEU A 443 25.06 -15.08 -0.78
CA LEU A 443 25.03 -14.72 0.65
C LEU A 443 23.92 -13.71 0.97
N GLN A 444 23.60 -12.79 0.06
CA GLN A 444 22.47 -11.86 0.23
C GLN A 444 21.13 -12.61 0.22
N ILE A 445 20.95 -13.59 -0.68
CA ILE A 445 19.76 -14.47 -0.66
C ILE A 445 19.66 -15.19 0.68
N ARG A 446 20.75 -15.80 1.16
CA ARG A 446 20.74 -16.50 2.45
C ARG A 446 20.41 -15.56 3.61
N LYS A 447 20.92 -14.33 3.60
CA LYS A 447 20.57 -13.30 4.59
C LYS A 447 19.09 -12.92 4.51
N ALA A 448 18.55 -12.78 3.30
CA ALA A 448 17.14 -12.49 3.08
C ALA A 448 16.22 -13.64 3.54
N GLU A 449 16.61 -14.90 3.33
CA GLU A 449 15.89 -16.08 3.83
C GLU A 449 15.86 -16.11 5.37
N VAL A 450 16.97 -15.79 6.04
CA VAL A 450 17.01 -15.65 7.51
C VAL A 450 16.12 -14.50 8.00
N ASN A 451 16.06 -13.38 7.26
CA ASN A 451 15.16 -12.28 7.59
C ASN A 451 13.68 -12.66 7.40
N LEU A 452 13.35 -13.45 6.38
CA LEU A 452 12.01 -14.00 6.19
C LEU A 452 11.62 -14.91 7.36
N GLU A 453 12.53 -15.77 7.82
CA GLU A 453 12.27 -16.61 8.99
C GLU A 453 12.04 -15.77 10.26
N ARG A 454 12.86 -14.73 10.49
CA ARG A 454 12.64 -13.79 11.60
C ARG A 454 11.27 -13.10 11.50
N ALA A 455 10.87 -12.70 10.29
CA ALA A 455 9.58 -12.06 10.06
C ALA A 455 8.42 -13.02 10.34
N ARG A 456 8.52 -14.30 9.91
CA ARG A 456 7.52 -15.34 10.25
C ARG A 456 7.35 -15.51 11.75
N GLN A 457 8.46 -15.61 12.49
CA GLN A 457 8.41 -15.71 13.96
C GLN A 457 7.77 -14.47 14.61
N THR A 458 8.04 -13.28 14.06
CA THR A 458 7.46 -12.02 14.55
C THR A 458 5.95 -11.94 14.28
N VAL A 459 5.50 -12.36 13.10
CA VAL A 459 4.08 -12.45 12.75
C VAL A 459 3.37 -13.46 13.64
N ALA A 460 3.92 -14.67 13.79
CA ALA A 460 3.35 -15.71 14.66
C ALA A 460 3.23 -15.23 16.12
N ALA A 461 4.30 -14.62 16.67
CA ALA A 461 4.26 -14.04 18.02
C ALA A 461 3.28 -12.86 18.14
N GLY A 462 3.08 -12.09 17.06
CA GLY A 462 2.07 -11.04 16.98
C GLY A 462 0.65 -11.59 17.09
N VAL A 463 0.33 -12.62 16.30
CA VAL A 463 -0.99 -13.29 16.30
C VAL A 463 -1.27 -13.95 17.65
N ILE A 464 -0.29 -14.68 18.21
CA ILE A 464 -0.44 -15.32 19.52
C ILE A 464 -0.73 -14.27 20.60
N ARG A 465 -0.04 -13.13 20.60
CA ARG A 465 -0.30 -12.03 21.54
C ARG A 465 -1.67 -11.41 21.31
N ALA A 466 -2.07 -11.17 20.07
CA ALA A 466 -3.38 -10.60 19.74
C ALA A 466 -4.53 -11.53 20.15
N ALA A 467 -4.43 -12.84 19.88
CA ALA A 467 -5.42 -13.83 20.28
C ALA A 467 -5.53 -13.94 21.81
N ASN A 468 -4.41 -13.91 22.52
CA ASN A 468 -4.40 -13.89 23.99
C ASN A 468 -4.97 -12.59 24.56
N SER A 469 -4.71 -11.45 23.92
CA SER A 469 -5.28 -10.16 24.29
C SER A 469 -6.80 -10.18 24.14
N LEU A 470 -7.32 -10.66 23.01
CA LEU A 470 -8.76 -10.80 22.75
C LEU A 470 -9.43 -11.71 23.79
N ARG A 471 -8.82 -12.87 24.07
CA ARG A 471 -9.33 -13.81 25.08
C ARG A 471 -9.36 -13.18 26.48
N THR A 472 -8.33 -12.41 26.84
CA THR A 472 -8.27 -11.70 28.13
C THR A 472 -9.32 -10.60 28.18
N ALA A 473 -9.44 -9.79 27.12
CA ALA A 473 -10.43 -8.72 27.01
C ALA A 473 -11.86 -9.26 27.15
N GLY A 474 -12.16 -10.43 26.56
CA GLY A 474 -13.46 -11.08 26.70
C GLY A 474 -13.77 -11.43 28.16
N LYS A 475 -12.83 -12.05 28.88
CA LYS A 475 -13.03 -12.36 30.31
C LYS A 475 -13.17 -11.12 31.19
N VAL A 476 -12.40 -10.07 30.91
CA VAL A 476 -12.49 -8.80 31.65
C VAL A 476 -13.84 -8.14 31.40
N MET A 477 -14.34 -8.19 30.17
CA MET A 477 -15.68 -7.71 29.81
C MET A 477 -16.77 -8.46 30.59
N ASP A 478 -16.72 -9.81 30.62
CA ASP A 478 -17.70 -10.63 31.36
C ASP A 478 -17.72 -10.26 32.86
N VAL A 479 -16.55 -10.05 33.47
CA VAL A 479 -16.44 -9.65 34.89
C VAL A 479 -16.90 -8.21 35.13
N ALA A 480 -16.59 -7.30 34.21
CA ALA A 480 -16.96 -5.90 34.34
C ALA A 480 -18.48 -5.70 34.23
N GLU A 481 -19.17 -6.50 33.40
CA GLU A 481 -20.64 -6.49 33.31
C GLU A 481 -21.29 -6.88 34.65
N ILE A 482 -20.81 -7.96 35.28
CA ILE A 482 -21.26 -8.38 36.62
C ILE A 482 -20.97 -7.29 37.66
N SER A 483 -19.82 -6.61 37.57
CA SER A 483 -19.47 -5.52 38.49
C SER A 483 -20.45 -4.34 38.40
N VAL A 484 -20.99 -4.04 37.21
CA VAL A 484 -21.99 -2.97 37.04
C VAL A 484 -23.31 -3.38 37.67
N GLU A 485 -23.74 -4.63 37.49
CA GLU A 485 -24.96 -5.15 38.10
C GLU A 485 -24.90 -5.05 39.63
N LEU A 486 -23.82 -5.55 40.24
CA LEU A 486 -23.61 -5.47 41.69
C LEU A 486 -23.51 -4.03 42.21
N ALA A 487 -22.85 -3.13 41.47
CA ALA A 487 -22.77 -1.72 41.86
C ALA A 487 -24.15 -1.03 41.83
N LYS A 488 -25.01 -1.37 40.86
CA LYS A 488 -26.39 -0.87 40.81
C LYS A 488 -27.22 -1.35 42.00
N GLU A 489 -27.11 -2.63 42.35
CA GLU A 489 -27.81 -3.20 43.52
C GLU A 489 -27.34 -2.55 44.83
N ASN A 490 -26.03 -2.37 45.00
CA ASN A 490 -25.46 -1.73 46.19
C ASN A 490 -25.91 -0.27 46.31
N LEU A 491 -25.94 0.47 45.20
CA LEU A 491 -26.47 1.85 45.20
C LEU A 491 -27.94 1.89 45.61
N ALA A 492 -28.77 1.00 45.05
CA ALA A 492 -30.19 0.93 45.39
C ALA A 492 -30.41 0.61 46.89
N ALA A 493 -29.62 -0.33 47.42
CA ALA A 493 -29.67 -0.69 48.85
C ALA A 493 -29.24 0.46 49.76
N GLU A 494 -28.19 1.19 49.39
CA GLU A 494 -27.69 2.32 50.18
C GLU A 494 -28.66 3.52 50.14
N GLN A 495 -29.23 3.80 48.97
CA GLN A 495 -30.30 4.79 48.83
C GLN A 495 -31.48 4.45 49.74
N ALA A 496 -31.96 3.20 49.75
CA ALA A 496 -33.04 2.76 50.64
C ALA A 496 -32.70 2.96 52.13
N ARG A 497 -31.45 2.69 52.54
CA ARG A 497 -30.99 2.93 53.92
C ARG A 497 -30.94 4.41 54.26
N PHE A 498 -30.57 5.27 53.32
CA PHE A 498 -30.55 6.72 53.48
C PHE A 498 -31.95 7.27 53.73
N GLU A 499 -32.98 6.76 53.03
CA GLU A 499 -34.36 7.25 53.19
C GLU A 499 -34.91 7.01 54.61
N VAL A 500 -34.49 5.92 55.24
CA VAL A 500 -34.86 5.57 56.62
C VAL A 500 -33.88 6.13 57.67
N GLY A 501 -32.94 6.99 57.27
CA GLY A 501 -31.98 7.64 58.16
C GLY A 501 -30.90 6.72 58.74
N ARG A 502 -30.62 5.58 58.07
CA ARG A 502 -29.61 4.58 58.49
C ARG A 502 -28.31 4.66 57.67
N SER A 503 -28.18 5.66 56.82
CA SER A 503 -27.01 5.89 55.97
C SER A 503 -26.71 7.38 55.90
N THR A 504 -25.50 7.74 55.49
CA THR A 504 -25.06 9.13 55.35
C THR A 504 -25.02 9.58 53.89
N ASN A 505 -25.04 10.88 53.65
CA ASN A 505 -24.82 11.43 52.31
C ASN A 505 -23.47 10.99 51.72
N TYR A 506 -22.46 10.86 52.57
CA TYR A 506 -21.15 10.38 52.16
C TYR A 506 -21.22 8.95 51.60
N ASP A 507 -21.95 8.04 52.27
CA ASP A 507 -22.08 6.65 51.84
C ASP A 507 -22.83 6.54 50.50
N VAL A 508 -23.90 7.32 50.30
CA VAL A 508 -24.63 7.35 49.02
C VAL A 508 -23.76 7.91 47.89
N LEU A 509 -23.02 9.00 48.14
CA LEU A 509 -22.09 9.57 47.16
C LEU A 509 -20.94 8.62 46.82
N LEU A 510 -20.46 7.85 47.80
CA LEU A 510 -19.45 6.81 47.58
C LEU A 510 -19.99 5.70 46.67
N ARG A 511 -21.21 5.21 46.90
CA ARG A 511 -21.83 4.20 46.02
C ARG A 511 -22.12 4.71 44.62
N LEU A 512 -22.49 5.99 44.48
CA LEU A 512 -22.63 6.62 43.16
C LEU A 512 -21.29 6.65 42.41
N ASP A 513 -20.20 7.03 43.08
CA ASP A 513 -18.86 7.02 42.49
C ASP A 513 -18.39 5.60 42.11
N GLU A 514 -18.70 4.59 42.93
CA GLU A 514 -18.44 3.18 42.60
C GLU A 514 -19.21 2.71 41.37
N LEU A 515 -20.50 3.09 41.22
CA LEU A 515 -21.29 2.79 40.04
C LEU A 515 -20.74 3.49 38.78
N ASP A 516 -20.41 4.77 38.89
CA ASP A 516 -19.84 5.55 37.78
C ASP A 516 -18.53 4.89 37.27
N LYS A 517 -17.66 4.49 38.21
CA LYS A 517 -16.41 3.76 37.89
C LYS A 517 -16.66 2.40 37.28
N ALA A 518 -17.63 1.65 37.79
CA ALA A 518 -17.99 0.33 37.25
C ALA A 518 -18.52 0.45 35.81
N GLN A 519 -19.41 1.42 35.54
CA GLN A 519 -19.95 1.68 34.21
C GLN A 519 -18.87 2.08 33.21
N ALA A 520 -17.99 3.00 33.59
CA ALA A 520 -16.85 3.40 32.75
C ALA A 520 -15.91 2.21 32.47
N SER A 521 -15.66 1.37 33.48
CA SER A 521 -14.82 0.17 33.34
C SER A 521 -15.45 -0.88 32.42
N ALA A 522 -16.76 -1.12 32.51
CA ALA A 522 -17.47 -2.06 31.65
C ALA A 522 -17.49 -1.59 30.19
N LEU A 523 -17.79 -0.31 29.96
CA LEU A 523 -17.70 0.30 28.63
C LEU A 523 -16.27 0.19 28.07
N SER A 524 -15.26 0.49 28.87
CA SER A 524 -13.86 0.35 28.47
C SER A 524 -13.51 -1.09 28.11
N ALA A 525 -13.97 -2.07 28.90
CA ALA A 525 -13.73 -3.48 28.64
C ALA A 525 -14.37 -3.95 27.31
N GLN A 526 -15.61 -3.53 27.02
CA GLN A 526 -16.30 -3.81 25.76
C GLN A 526 -15.55 -3.21 24.56
N ILE A 527 -15.14 -1.95 24.66
CA ILE A 527 -14.37 -1.26 23.62
C ILE A 527 -13.01 -1.93 23.41
N ASN A 528 -12.32 -2.29 24.49
CA ASN A 528 -11.04 -2.99 24.42
C ASN A 528 -11.16 -4.38 23.76
N TYR A 529 -12.28 -5.09 23.96
CA TYR A 529 -12.55 -6.33 23.24
C TYR A 529 -12.67 -6.09 21.73
N LEU A 530 -13.45 -5.08 21.31
CA LEU A 530 -13.64 -4.76 19.89
C LEU A 530 -12.32 -4.30 19.23
N LYS A 531 -11.52 -3.51 19.94
CA LYS A 531 -10.17 -3.13 19.49
C LYS A 531 -9.23 -4.34 19.39
N ALA A 532 -9.26 -5.24 20.37
CA ALA A 532 -8.47 -6.48 20.33
C ALA A 532 -8.88 -7.40 19.18
N LEU A 533 -10.17 -7.43 18.83
CA LEU A 533 -10.68 -8.17 17.67
C LEU A 533 -10.16 -7.59 16.37
N GLY A 534 -10.25 -6.26 16.19
CA GLY A 534 -9.67 -5.57 15.03
C GLY A 534 -8.16 -5.79 14.92
N GLN A 535 -7.44 -5.77 16.04
CA GLN A 535 -6.00 -6.06 16.07
C GLN A 535 -5.68 -7.49 15.63
N LEU A 536 -6.44 -8.48 16.10
CA LEU A 536 -6.28 -9.87 15.69
C LEU A 536 -6.52 -10.03 14.18
N GLN A 537 -7.62 -9.45 13.67
CA GLN A 537 -7.95 -9.47 12.25
C GLN A 537 -6.89 -8.79 11.39
N ALA A 538 -6.26 -7.72 11.88
CA ALA A 538 -5.16 -7.06 11.17
C ALA A 538 -3.91 -7.97 11.09
N PHE A 539 -3.55 -8.64 12.19
CA PHE A 539 -2.41 -9.56 12.21
C PHE A 539 -2.66 -10.85 11.42
N SER A 540 -3.89 -11.37 11.40
CA SER A 540 -4.27 -12.54 10.61
C SER A 540 -4.49 -12.24 9.13
N GLY A 541 -4.52 -10.96 8.75
CA GLY A 541 -4.77 -10.51 7.36
C GLY A 541 -6.24 -10.48 6.96
N GLU A 542 -7.15 -10.76 7.89
CA GLU A 542 -8.60 -10.85 7.66
C GLU A 542 -9.33 -9.50 7.75
N ILE A 543 -8.67 -8.44 8.21
CA ILE A 543 -9.39 -7.19 8.54
C ILE A 543 -10.17 -6.61 7.35
N LEU A 544 -9.61 -6.64 6.14
CA LEU A 544 -10.30 -6.13 4.95
C LEU A 544 -11.53 -7.00 4.56
N PRO A 545 -11.39 -8.34 4.38
CA PRO A 545 -12.53 -9.23 4.16
C PRO A 545 -13.59 -9.18 5.27
N ALA A 546 -13.17 -9.05 6.53
CA ALA A 546 -14.07 -9.05 7.68
C ALA A 546 -15.06 -7.87 7.67
N TYR A 547 -14.64 -6.73 7.10
CA TYR A 547 -15.48 -5.56 6.91
C TYR A 547 -16.05 -5.45 5.48
N GLY A 548 -15.82 -6.45 4.62
CA GLY A 548 -16.30 -6.46 3.23
C GLY A 548 -15.66 -5.35 2.37
N LEU A 549 -14.41 -5.02 2.66
CA LEU A 549 -13.69 -3.93 2.01
C LEU A 549 -12.68 -4.50 1.00
N ASP A 550 -12.72 -3.94 -0.21
CA ASP A 550 -11.69 -4.15 -1.22
C ASP A 550 -10.67 -3.00 -1.19
N VAL A 551 -9.42 -3.29 -1.52
CA VAL A 551 -8.36 -2.28 -1.61
C VAL A 551 -8.61 -1.43 -2.87
N PRO A 552 -8.86 -0.11 -2.72
CA PRO A 552 -9.19 0.78 -3.82
C PRO A 552 -7.97 1.13 -4.65
#